data_AF-A0A1U7GGF5-F1
#
_entry.id   AF-A0A1U7GGF5-F1
#
_cell.length_a   1.000
_cell.length_b   1.000
_cell.length_c   1.000
_cell.angle_alpha   90.00
_cell.angle_beta   90.00
_cell.angle_gamma   90.00
#
_symmetry.space_group_name_H-M   'P 1'
#
loop_
_entity.id
_entity.type
_entity.pdbx_description
1 polymer ?
#
loop_
_entity_poly.entity_id
_entity_poly.type
_entity_poly.pdbx_seq_one_letter_code
_entity_poly.pdbx_strand_id
1 'polypeptide(L)'
;MMRATAALIAAALACLPAASAQEAPTAVEPAELIKREDLVGKLVSVDDRIRFFQNHPRVGYDELYLRRTPIAIRLPESLRPDSPPRNTAVVVTGRLVREGSRLYLDASRLDFQPPDLKRLDEAVATLPARDYEQRREWSRWAARRAKDFGDEPLAARAKDVEAEALRIEADDRRATVDAPREWLSLARQGRKQGVAEPAPSALAHRAFRAMLATAATPEALETLKGEVEGLFPSAASDVVPAGVGFGALQERYDQDPAAAYRGAKPEERKALDRRLWADVVQKMLEARIAGDVQSALKGVDEANRLLPDRPEVSKTLIERTLARAREGIGSLRLADVKAVGELLRDRAGDPGAAIELYRDWLRNRRERLSDADAEGPVALAGQYESLLNDAESARQLLERAWKVAPGSDLVAEAFKIRGYRREGDDWVKDAPAAVASEAPASDEGQGLRGKTPAEVRSSLGIGPDSQAVVATKGRTMLQWIFDGPKQRRYVNFVHLPGNTSPRVVSDFFLPR
;
A
#
# COMPACT_ATOMS: atom_id res chain seq x y z
N MET A 1 -51.54 -65.29 25.98
CA MET A 1 -50.96 -66.09 27.08
C MET A 1 -50.59 -65.18 28.24
N MET A 2 -51.35 -65.33 29.35
CA MET A 2 -50.89 -65.30 30.75
C MET A 2 -50.10 -64.06 31.25
N ARG A 3 -50.75 -63.19 32.04
CA ARG A 3 -50.73 -63.13 33.53
C ARG A 3 -49.30 -62.87 34.06
N ALA A 4 -49.02 -61.77 34.78
CA ALA A 4 -49.56 -61.58 36.13
C ALA A 4 -49.57 -60.11 36.61
N THR A 5 -50.68 -59.82 37.28
CA THR A 5 -50.94 -58.85 38.34
C THR A 5 -49.90 -58.82 39.48
N ALA A 6 -49.59 -57.62 39.98
CA ALA A 6 -49.34 -57.39 41.41
C ALA A 6 -49.92 -56.02 41.79
N ALA A 7 -50.60 -56.00 42.93
CA ALA A 7 -51.51 -54.98 43.40
C ALA A 7 -50.93 -54.13 44.54
N LEU A 8 -51.48 -52.92 44.67
CA LEU A 8 -51.82 -52.20 45.91
C LEU A 8 -50.78 -52.10 47.05
N ILE A 9 -50.32 -50.87 47.31
CA ILE A 9 -50.37 -50.26 48.65
C ILE A 9 -50.82 -48.81 48.52
N ALA A 10 -51.90 -48.47 49.21
CA ALA A 10 -52.45 -47.13 49.36
C ALA A 10 -51.78 -46.36 50.50
N ALA A 11 -51.64 -45.06 50.27
CA ALA A 11 -51.71 -43.93 51.22
C ALA A 11 -51.18 -44.11 52.65
N ALA A 12 -50.10 -43.38 52.96
CA ALA A 12 -49.93 -42.72 54.25
C ALA A 12 -49.52 -41.27 54.02
N LEU A 13 -50.33 -40.35 54.53
CA LEU A 13 -50.02 -38.92 54.65
C LEU A 13 -48.67 -38.74 55.37
N ALA A 14 -47.78 -38.00 54.74
CA ALA A 14 -46.85 -37.14 55.44
C ALA A 14 -46.88 -35.79 54.72
N CYS A 15 -47.59 -34.83 55.31
CA CYS A 15 -47.41 -33.41 55.03
C CYS A 15 -45.95 -33.05 55.34
N LEU A 16 -45.09 -33.13 54.34
CA LEU A 16 -43.82 -32.40 54.35
C LEU A 16 -44.15 -30.99 53.85
N PRO A 17 -43.78 -29.92 54.59
CA PRO A 17 -43.89 -28.58 54.05
C PRO A 17 -43.06 -28.54 52.77
N ALA A 18 -43.68 -28.12 51.67
CA ALA A 18 -42.97 -27.78 50.45
C ALA A 18 -41.84 -26.84 50.85
N ALA A 19 -40.59 -27.29 50.67
CA ALA A 19 -39.44 -26.42 50.74
C ALA A 19 -39.76 -25.24 49.81
N SER A 20 -39.96 -24.07 50.41
CA SER A 20 -40.24 -22.83 49.70
C SER A 20 -39.17 -22.67 48.63
N ALA A 21 -39.55 -22.85 47.37
CA ALA A 21 -38.68 -22.62 46.23
C ALA A 21 -38.16 -21.19 46.38
N GLN A 22 -36.87 -21.03 46.67
CA GLN A 22 -36.24 -19.72 46.75
C GLN A 22 -36.43 -19.04 45.40
N GLU A 23 -37.25 -17.99 45.39
CA GLU A 23 -37.47 -17.14 44.23
C GLU A 23 -36.11 -16.59 43.80
N ALA A 24 -35.61 -16.98 42.62
CA ALA A 24 -34.31 -16.52 42.13
C ALA A 24 -34.40 -15.02 41.79
N PRO A 25 -33.47 -14.18 42.28
CA PRO A 25 -33.52 -12.75 42.01
C PRO A 25 -33.31 -12.49 40.51
N THR A 26 -34.16 -11.65 39.93
CA THR A 26 -33.99 -11.19 38.54
C THR A 26 -32.94 -10.07 38.53
N ALA A 27 -31.84 -10.22 37.80
CA ALA A 27 -30.87 -9.13 37.63
C ALA A 27 -31.48 -8.01 36.76
N VAL A 28 -31.39 -6.76 37.20
CA VAL A 28 -31.97 -5.60 36.52
C VAL A 28 -30.95 -4.47 36.42
N GLU A 29 -30.85 -3.84 35.25
CA GLU A 29 -30.08 -2.61 35.10
C GLU A 29 -30.72 -1.48 35.94
N PRO A 30 -29.96 -0.77 36.80
CA PRO A 30 -30.55 0.17 37.75
C PRO A 30 -31.40 1.26 37.07
N ALA A 31 -30.95 1.77 35.93
CA ALA A 31 -31.66 2.81 35.17
C ALA A 31 -33.00 2.35 34.58
N GLU A 32 -33.21 1.04 34.44
CA GLU A 32 -34.45 0.46 33.93
C GLU A 32 -35.45 0.13 35.04
N LEU A 33 -35.02 0.09 36.30
CA LEU A 33 -35.83 -0.39 37.41
C LEU A 33 -37.16 0.37 37.56
N ILE A 34 -37.18 1.67 37.25
CA ILE A 34 -38.40 2.49 37.27
C ILE A 34 -39.39 2.17 36.14
N LYS A 35 -38.92 1.60 35.04
CA LYS A 35 -39.72 1.27 33.85
C LYS A 35 -40.29 -0.14 33.89
N ARG A 36 -39.85 -0.97 34.85
CA ARG A 36 -40.17 -2.40 34.96
C ARG A 36 -41.31 -2.65 35.93
N GLU A 37 -42.52 -2.20 35.58
CA GLU A 37 -43.72 -2.45 36.40
C GLU A 37 -44.04 -3.95 36.54
N ASP A 38 -43.61 -4.76 35.57
CA ASP A 38 -43.73 -6.22 35.56
C ASP A 38 -42.91 -6.90 36.67
N LEU A 39 -41.99 -6.17 37.31
CA LEU A 39 -41.15 -6.65 38.41
C LEU A 39 -41.66 -6.23 39.80
N VAL A 40 -42.75 -5.45 39.87
CA VAL A 40 -43.35 -5.10 41.17
C VAL A 40 -43.84 -6.37 41.87
N GLY A 41 -43.48 -6.48 43.14
CA GLY A 41 -43.72 -7.63 43.96
C GLY A 41 -42.77 -8.80 43.71
N LYS A 42 -41.73 -8.69 42.88
CA LYS A 42 -40.74 -9.76 42.62
C LYS A 42 -39.39 -9.47 43.25
N LEU A 43 -38.59 -10.53 43.45
CA LEU A 43 -37.21 -10.39 43.90
C LEU A 43 -36.30 -9.94 42.74
N VAL A 44 -35.57 -8.84 42.94
CA VAL A 44 -34.64 -8.25 41.96
C VAL A 44 -33.25 -8.07 42.56
N SER A 45 -32.23 -8.11 41.71
CA SER A 45 -30.83 -7.81 42.06
C SER A 45 -30.32 -6.65 41.20
N VAL A 46 -29.71 -5.66 41.84
CA VAL A 46 -29.25 -4.41 41.23
C VAL A 46 -27.77 -4.19 41.58
N ASP A 47 -26.90 -4.13 40.57
CA ASP A 47 -25.46 -3.81 40.71
C ASP A 47 -25.22 -2.34 40.31
N ASP A 48 -24.79 -1.51 41.24
CA ASP A 48 -24.58 -0.08 41.00
C ASP A 48 -23.53 0.54 41.93
N ARG A 49 -23.30 1.84 41.75
CA ARG A 49 -22.56 2.66 42.73
C ARG A 49 -23.50 3.41 43.67
N ILE A 50 -23.14 3.44 44.94
CA ILE A 50 -23.75 4.27 45.98
C ILE A 50 -23.61 5.74 45.60
N ARG A 51 -24.72 6.46 45.66
CA ARG A 51 -24.75 7.93 45.60
C ARG A 51 -24.61 8.51 47.00
N PHE A 52 -25.46 8.06 47.94
CA PHE A 52 -25.37 8.38 49.36
C PHE A 52 -26.27 7.43 50.18
N PHE A 53 -26.03 7.39 51.50
CA PHE A 53 -26.98 6.85 52.47
C PHE A 53 -27.72 8.02 53.12
N GLN A 54 -29.03 7.89 53.28
CA GLN A 54 -29.85 8.87 53.96
C GLN A 54 -29.90 8.50 55.45
N ASN A 55 -29.54 9.42 56.32
CA ASN A 55 -29.63 9.24 57.76
C ASN A 55 -30.92 9.90 58.28
N HIS A 56 -31.84 9.10 58.79
CA HIS A 56 -33.03 9.61 59.46
C HIS A 56 -32.79 9.69 60.97
N PRO A 57 -33.01 10.87 61.59
CA PRO A 57 -32.85 11.02 63.03
C PRO A 57 -33.67 9.97 63.79
N ARG A 58 -33.03 9.26 64.74
CA ARG A 58 -33.59 8.17 65.56
C ARG A 58 -33.74 6.80 64.89
N VAL A 59 -33.57 6.70 63.56
CA VAL A 59 -33.69 5.42 62.82
C VAL A 59 -32.33 4.95 62.27
N GLY A 60 -31.44 5.89 61.94
CA GLY A 60 -30.11 5.61 61.38
C GLY A 60 -30.09 5.66 59.86
N TYR A 61 -29.15 4.94 59.25
CA TYR A 61 -29.01 4.82 57.78
C TYR A 61 -29.94 3.73 57.23
N ASP A 62 -31.24 4.00 57.22
CA ASP A 62 -32.29 3.09 56.77
C ASP A 62 -32.65 3.22 55.28
N GLU A 63 -32.08 4.19 54.56
CA GLU A 63 -32.23 4.32 53.11
C GLU A 63 -30.89 4.46 52.38
N LEU A 64 -30.78 3.77 51.25
CA LEU A 64 -29.66 3.81 50.31
C LEU A 64 -30.14 4.34 48.96
N TYR A 65 -29.37 5.29 48.40
CA TYR A 65 -29.60 5.83 47.07
C TYR A 65 -28.43 5.45 46.16
N LEU A 66 -28.75 4.85 45.02
CA LEU A 66 -27.76 4.48 44.00
C LEU A 66 -27.63 5.58 42.94
N ARG A 67 -26.55 5.54 42.15
CA ARG A 67 -26.24 6.60 41.17
C ARG A 67 -27.14 6.56 39.94
N ARG A 68 -27.48 5.38 39.44
CA ARG A 68 -28.17 5.22 38.14
C ARG A 68 -29.66 4.96 38.29
N THR A 69 -30.20 4.93 39.50
CA THR A 69 -31.65 4.82 39.75
C THR A 69 -32.14 5.86 40.76
N PRO A 70 -33.32 6.45 40.54
CA PRO A 70 -33.96 7.34 41.52
C PRO A 70 -34.71 6.58 42.62
N ILE A 71 -34.86 5.25 42.51
CA ILE A 71 -35.59 4.43 43.47
C ILE A 71 -34.81 4.36 44.79
N ALA A 72 -35.49 4.69 45.90
CA ALA A 72 -34.93 4.55 47.23
C ALA A 72 -34.91 3.08 47.64
N ILE A 73 -33.79 2.66 48.22
CA ILE A 73 -33.59 1.30 48.73
C ILE A 73 -33.76 1.34 50.24
N ARG A 74 -34.78 0.65 50.75
CA ARG A 74 -35.05 0.58 52.19
C ARG A 74 -34.24 -0.54 52.81
N LEU A 75 -33.53 -0.23 53.89
CA LEU A 75 -32.63 -1.13 54.59
C LEU A 75 -33.27 -1.58 55.92
N PRO A 76 -33.53 -2.89 56.10
CA PRO A 76 -33.91 -3.42 57.39
C PRO A 76 -32.77 -3.24 58.39
N GLU A 77 -33.08 -3.26 59.69
CA GLU A 77 -32.12 -2.99 60.77
C GLU A 77 -30.83 -3.81 60.66
N SER A 78 -30.92 -5.08 60.26
CA SER A 78 -29.78 -5.98 60.07
C SER A 78 -28.81 -5.58 58.93
N LEU A 79 -29.22 -4.71 58.02
CA LEU A 79 -28.40 -4.24 56.88
C LEU A 79 -28.00 -2.76 57.01
N ARG A 80 -28.40 -2.08 58.09
CA ARG A 80 -28.06 -0.67 58.30
C ARG A 80 -26.59 -0.56 58.73
N PRO A 81 -25.76 0.22 58.04
CA PRO A 81 -24.39 0.42 58.48
C PRO A 81 -24.33 1.42 59.65
N ASP A 82 -23.40 1.23 60.59
CA ASP A 82 -23.18 2.18 61.69
C ASP A 82 -22.61 3.53 61.21
N SER A 83 -21.91 3.51 60.08
CA SER A 83 -21.31 4.67 59.45
C SER A 83 -21.35 4.53 57.92
N PRO A 84 -21.41 5.63 57.15
CA PRO A 84 -21.53 5.55 55.70
C PRO A 84 -20.27 4.86 55.13
N PRO A 85 -20.42 3.73 54.43
CA PRO A 85 -19.31 2.98 53.86
C PRO A 85 -18.46 3.83 52.91
N ARG A 86 -17.15 3.61 52.95
CA ARG A 86 -16.21 4.24 51.99
C ARG A 86 -16.28 3.64 50.59
N ASN A 87 -16.80 2.42 50.47
CA ASN A 87 -16.84 1.71 49.21
C ASN A 87 -18.04 2.15 48.38
N THR A 88 -17.81 2.46 47.10
CA THR A 88 -18.85 3.00 46.25
C THR A 88 -19.63 1.93 45.49
N ALA A 89 -19.14 0.70 45.30
CA ALA A 89 -19.86 -0.31 44.52
C ALA A 89 -20.64 -1.30 45.41
N VAL A 90 -21.89 -1.61 45.03
CA VAL A 90 -22.78 -2.50 45.78
C VAL A 90 -23.65 -3.35 44.85
N VAL A 91 -23.97 -4.55 45.31
CA VAL A 91 -25.06 -5.37 44.78
C VAL A 91 -26.16 -5.42 45.83
N VAL A 92 -27.36 -4.96 45.47
CA VAL A 92 -28.53 -5.00 46.32
C VAL A 92 -29.50 -6.03 45.79
N THR A 93 -29.89 -6.99 46.63
CA THR A 93 -31.01 -7.89 46.33
C THR A 93 -32.18 -7.54 47.24
N GLY A 94 -33.38 -7.42 46.67
CA GLY A 94 -34.57 -7.03 47.42
C GLY A 94 -35.85 -7.21 46.62
N ARG A 95 -37.00 -6.98 47.26
CA ARG A 95 -38.30 -7.01 46.57
C ARG A 95 -38.67 -5.60 46.10
N LEU A 96 -38.97 -5.45 44.81
CA LEU A 96 -39.46 -4.18 44.28
C LEU A 96 -40.91 -4.00 44.73
N VAL A 97 -41.23 -2.92 45.44
CA VAL A 97 -42.58 -2.68 45.98
C VAL A 97 -43.11 -1.33 45.52
N ARG A 98 -44.44 -1.22 45.46
CA ARG A 98 -45.14 0.02 45.12
C ARG A 98 -45.96 0.48 46.33
N GLU A 99 -45.69 1.69 46.79
CA GLU A 99 -46.43 2.36 47.85
C GLU A 99 -47.01 3.67 47.32
N GLY A 100 -48.33 3.69 47.13
CA GLY A 100 -48.99 4.78 46.42
C GLY A 100 -48.44 4.93 45.00
N SER A 101 -47.90 6.12 44.69
CA SER A 101 -47.30 6.44 43.39
C SER A 101 -45.79 6.21 43.31
N ARG A 102 -45.14 5.75 44.39
CA ARG A 102 -43.69 5.59 44.46
C ARG A 102 -43.27 4.12 44.47
N LEU A 103 -42.13 3.85 43.85
CA LEU A 103 -41.45 2.56 43.89
C LEU A 103 -40.33 2.60 44.91
N TYR A 104 -40.19 1.51 45.66
CA TYR A 104 -39.12 1.26 46.62
C TYR A 104 -38.51 -0.11 46.38
N LEU A 105 -37.25 -0.29 46.73
CA LEU A 105 -36.63 -1.61 46.78
C LEU A 105 -36.39 -1.99 48.24
N ASP A 106 -37.13 -2.99 48.73
CA ASP A 106 -36.97 -3.51 50.08
C ASP A 106 -35.82 -4.51 50.10
N ALA A 107 -34.65 -4.05 50.57
CA ALA A 107 -33.43 -4.85 50.52
C ALA A 107 -33.50 -6.03 51.50
N SER A 108 -33.29 -7.23 50.98
CA SER A 108 -33.07 -8.44 51.77
C SER A 108 -31.58 -8.78 51.89
N ARG A 109 -30.74 -8.27 50.99
CA ARG A 109 -29.28 -8.45 51.00
C ARG A 109 -28.57 -7.24 50.40
N LEU A 110 -27.46 -6.84 51.01
CA LEU A 110 -26.60 -5.76 50.57
C LEU A 110 -25.14 -6.25 50.60
N ASP A 111 -24.56 -6.46 49.43
CA ASP A 111 -23.16 -6.90 49.29
C ASP A 111 -22.29 -5.74 48.78
N PHE A 112 -21.32 -5.32 49.59
CA PHE A 112 -20.31 -4.34 49.16
C PHE A 112 -19.30 -5.00 48.23
N GLN A 113 -19.12 -4.43 47.05
CA GLN A 113 -18.25 -4.97 46.01
C GLN A 113 -16.93 -4.21 45.97
N PRO A 114 -15.79 -4.84 45.63
CA PRO A 114 -14.56 -4.11 45.38
C PRO A 114 -14.73 -3.01 44.32
N PRO A 115 -13.80 -2.04 44.23
CA PRO A 115 -13.75 -1.12 43.10
C PRO A 115 -13.77 -1.87 41.77
N ASP A 116 -14.39 -1.28 40.76
CA ASP A 116 -14.72 -1.95 39.50
C ASP A 116 -13.52 -2.46 38.72
N LEU A 117 -12.43 -1.69 38.77
CA LEU A 117 -11.15 -2.08 38.20
C LEU A 117 -10.64 -3.37 38.86
N LYS A 118 -10.70 -3.43 40.19
CA LYS A 118 -10.30 -4.61 40.96
C LYS A 118 -11.20 -5.80 40.67
N ARG A 119 -12.52 -5.60 40.56
CA ARG A 119 -13.48 -6.65 40.16
C ARG A 119 -13.13 -7.22 38.78
N LEU A 120 -12.82 -6.37 37.81
CA LEU A 120 -12.40 -6.79 36.47
C LEU A 120 -11.12 -7.62 36.53
N ASP A 121 -10.09 -7.14 37.24
CA ASP A 121 -8.80 -7.82 37.32
C ASP A 121 -8.91 -9.18 38.02
N GLU A 122 -9.65 -9.26 39.13
CA GLU A 122 -9.91 -10.51 39.84
C GLU A 122 -10.68 -11.50 38.96
N ALA A 123 -11.73 -11.05 38.27
CA ALA A 123 -12.50 -11.91 37.39
C ALA A 123 -11.64 -12.46 36.25
N VAL A 124 -10.92 -11.58 35.53
CA VAL A 124 -10.06 -11.97 34.40
C VAL A 124 -8.92 -12.89 34.83
N ALA A 125 -8.38 -12.73 36.05
CA ALA A 125 -7.34 -13.60 36.59
C ALA A 125 -7.82 -15.02 36.88
N THR A 126 -9.11 -15.21 37.17
CA THR A 126 -9.70 -16.54 37.41
C THR A 126 -10.10 -17.30 36.14
N LEU A 127 -10.16 -16.61 35.00
CA LEU A 127 -10.56 -17.22 33.74
C LEU A 127 -9.48 -18.17 33.19
N PRO A 128 -9.87 -19.28 32.55
CA PRO A 128 -8.93 -20.11 31.81
C PRO A 128 -8.14 -19.29 30.77
N ALA A 129 -6.89 -19.69 30.51
CA ALA A 129 -6.00 -18.96 29.61
C ALA A 129 -6.53 -18.83 28.16
N ARG A 130 -7.41 -19.75 27.74
CA ARG A 130 -8.01 -19.79 26.39
C ARG A 130 -9.44 -19.26 26.33
N ASP A 131 -10.01 -18.81 27.45
CA ASP A 131 -11.40 -18.36 27.50
C ASP A 131 -11.53 -16.91 27.02
N TYR A 132 -11.57 -16.73 25.70
CA TYR A 132 -11.73 -15.40 25.11
C TYR A 132 -13.18 -14.89 25.18
N GLU A 133 -14.17 -15.78 25.25
CA GLU A 133 -15.58 -15.41 25.30
C GLU A 133 -15.91 -14.71 26.61
N GLN A 134 -15.54 -15.30 27.76
CA GLN A 134 -15.75 -14.66 29.05
C GLN A 134 -14.91 -13.39 29.21
N ARG A 135 -13.68 -13.35 28.69
CA ARG A 135 -12.87 -12.11 28.69
C ARG A 135 -13.58 -10.97 27.96
N ARG A 136 -14.20 -11.27 26.81
CA ARG A 136 -14.98 -10.30 26.02
C ARG A 136 -16.25 -9.87 26.76
N GLU A 137 -16.91 -10.75 27.49
CA GLU A 137 -18.04 -10.38 28.35
C GLU A 137 -17.63 -9.42 29.47
N TRP A 138 -16.53 -9.72 30.17
CA TRP A 138 -15.97 -8.87 31.23
C TRP A 138 -15.48 -7.53 30.70
N SER A 139 -14.85 -7.50 29.53
CA SER A 139 -14.48 -6.25 28.86
C SER A 139 -15.71 -5.40 28.56
N ARG A 140 -16.77 -5.98 27.97
CA ARG A 140 -18.02 -5.25 27.67
C ARG A 140 -18.70 -4.75 28.94
N TRP A 141 -18.73 -5.55 29.99
CA TRP A 141 -19.22 -5.12 31.30
C TRP A 141 -18.42 -3.90 31.77
N ALA A 142 -17.09 -3.99 31.83
CA ALA A 142 -16.24 -2.91 32.30
C ALA A 142 -16.35 -1.65 31.44
N ALA A 143 -16.44 -1.78 30.11
CA ALA A 143 -16.61 -0.66 29.19
C ALA A 143 -17.95 0.06 29.42
N ARG A 144 -19.04 -0.67 29.66
CA ARG A 144 -20.35 -0.08 30.02
C ARG A 144 -20.26 0.67 31.34
N ARG A 145 -19.73 0.02 32.39
CA ARG A 145 -19.53 0.62 33.72
C ARG A 145 -18.68 1.89 33.61
N ALA A 146 -17.58 1.83 32.88
CA ALA A 146 -16.66 2.94 32.72
C ALA A 146 -17.33 4.15 32.07
N LYS A 147 -18.14 3.91 31.03
CA LYS A 147 -18.95 4.94 30.39
C LYS A 147 -19.97 5.55 31.36
N ASP A 148 -20.69 4.71 32.09
CA ASP A 148 -21.76 5.17 32.99
C ASP A 148 -21.25 6.00 34.16
N PHE A 149 -20.01 5.77 34.60
CA PHE A 149 -19.41 6.46 35.76
C PHE A 149 -18.27 7.42 35.42
N GLY A 150 -17.87 7.54 34.15
CA GLY A 150 -16.71 8.34 33.74
C GLY A 150 -15.38 7.82 34.30
N ASP A 151 -15.20 6.49 34.31
CA ASP A 151 -14.03 5.82 34.89
C ASP A 151 -12.98 5.50 33.81
N GLU A 152 -12.07 6.43 33.55
CA GLU A 152 -11.04 6.30 32.52
C GLU A 152 -10.08 5.10 32.74
N PRO A 153 -9.58 4.82 33.97
CA PRO A 153 -8.78 3.62 34.21
C PRO A 153 -9.52 2.32 33.87
N LEU A 154 -10.81 2.22 34.24
CA LEU A 154 -11.63 1.06 33.89
C LEU A 154 -11.87 0.95 32.37
N ALA A 155 -12.08 2.08 31.70
CA ALA A 155 -12.22 2.12 30.24
C ALA A 155 -10.96 1.64 29.52
N ALA A 156 -9.79 2.09 29.98
CA ALA A 156 -8.50 1.65 29.45
C ALA A 156 -8.30 0.15 29.66
N ARG A 157 -8.54 -0.34 30.88
CA ARG A 157 -8.39 -1.76 31.19
C ARG A 157 -9.37 -2.64 30.41
N ALA A 158 -10.61 -2.21 30.22
CA ALA A 158 -11.58 -2.92 29.40
C ALA A 158 -11.07 -3.12 27.96
N LYS A 159 -10.46 -2.08 27.37
CA LYS A 159 -9.86 -2.17 26.02
C LYS A 159 -8.70 -3.17 25.99
N ASP A 160 -7.86 -3.21 27.03
CA ASP A 160 -6.76 -4.18 27.12
C ASP A 160 -7.27 -5.62 27.18
N VAL A 161 -8.33 -5.87 27.97
CA VAL A 161 -8.95 -7.20 28.08
C VAL A 161 -9.58 -7.63 26.75
N GLU A 162 -10.20 -6.71 26.01
CA GLU A 162 -10.74 -7.03 24.67
C GLU A 162 -9.61 -7.34 23.67
N ALA A 163 -8.51 -6.59 23.72
CA ALA A 163 -7.33 -6.86 22.90
C ALA A 163 -6.71 -8.23 23.22
N GLU A 164 -6.72 -8.64 24.49
CA GLU A 164 -6.29 -9.97 24.91
C GLU A 164 -7.23 -11.06 24.37
N ALA A 165 -8.55 -10.87 24.49
CA ALA A 165 -9.55 -11.79 23.97
C ALA A 165 -9.39 -12.01 22.45
N LEU A 166 -9.21 -10.92 21.69
CA LEU A 166 -8.96 -10.98 20.25
C LEU A 166 -7.72 -11.82 19.90
N ARG A 167 -6.65 -11.69 20.69
CA ARG A 167 -5.42 -12.48 20.49
C ARG A 167 -5.66 -13.97 20.74
N ILE A 168 -6.32 -14.29 21.85
CA ILE A 168 -6.62 -15.69 22.21
C ILE A 168 -7.50 -16.33 21.13
N GLU A 169 -8.53 -15.62 20.67
CA GLU A 169 -9.41 -16.06 19.58
C GLU A 169 -8.62 -16.31 18.28
N ALA A 170 -7.69 -15.41 17.93
CA ALA A 170 -6.84 -15.59 16.75
C ALA A 170 -5.87 -16.79 16.87
N ASP A 171 -5.36 -17.06 18.07
CA ASP A 171 -4.48 -18.20 18.31
C ASP A 171 -5.24 -19.53 18.27
N ASP A 172 -6.49 -19.56 18.72
CA ASP A 172 -7.37 -20.73 18.61
C ASP A 172 -7.66 -21.09 17.15
N ARG A 173 -7.86 -20.07 16.31
CA ARG A 173 -8.07 -20.23 14.86
C ARG A 173 -6.81 -20.60 14.07
N ARG A 174 -5.64 -20.81 14.70
CA ARG A 174 -4.40 -21.13 13.97
C ARG A 174 -4.47 -22.43 13.18
N ALA A 175 -5.32 -23.37 13.58
CA ALA A 175 -5.46 -24.68 12.94
C ALA A 175 -6.50 -24.72 11.79
N THR A 176 -7.15 -23.60 11.46
CA THR A 176 -8.17 -23.59 10.38
C THR A 176 -7.54 -23.57 9.00
N VAL A 177 -8.26 -24.12 8.00
CA VAL A 177 -7.78 -24.25 6.61
C VAL A 177 -7.48 -22.88 5.97
N ASP A 178 -8.20 -21.83 6.36
CA ASP A 178 -8.00 -20.45 5.87
C ASP A 178 -7.72 -19.48 7.03
N ALA A 179 -6.84 -19.89 7.95
CA ALA A 179 -6.45 -19.08 9.10
C ALA A 179 -6.06 -17.63 8.76
N PRO A 180 -5.32 -17.33 7.65
CA PRO A 180 -4.98 -15.95 7.31
C PRO A 180 -6.20 -15.05 7.04
N ARG A 181 -7.22 -15.53 6.31
CA ARG A 181 -8.42 -14.72 6.07
C ARG A 181 -9.26 -14.56 7.32
N GLU A 182 -9.34 -15.58 8.17
CA GLU A 182 -10.03 -15.48 9.46
C GLU A 182 -9.36 -14.46 10.38
N TRP A 183 -8.02 -14.45 10.45
CA TRP A 183 -7.26 -13.44 11.19
C TRP A 183 -7.53 -12.03 10.66
N LEU A 184 -7.55 -11.84 9.33
CA LEU A 184 -7.86 -10.53 8.74
C LEU A 184 -9.29 -10.09 9.04
N SER A 185 -10.26 -11.00 8.99
CA SER A 185 -11.65 -10.74 9.36
C SER A 185 -11.75 -10.30 10.83
N LEU A 186 -11.07 -11.01 11.73
CA LEU A 186 -10.99 -10.66 13.15
C LEU A 186 -10.34 -9.29 13.38
N ALA A 187 -9.26 -8.97 12.66
CA ALA A 187 -8.62 -7.65 12.75
C ALA A 187 -9.59 -6.53 12.34
N ARG A 188 -10.31 -6.70 11.21
CA ARG A 188 -11.33 -5.74 10.75
C ARG A 188 -12.48 -5.60 11.74
N GLN A 189 -12.96 -6.72 12.29
CA GLN A 189 -14.01 -6.72 13.30
C GLN A 189 -13.57 -6.02 14.59
N GLY A 190 -12.35 -6.31 15.07
CA GLY A 190 -11.76 -5.66 16.24
C GLY A 190 -11.68 -4.14 16.08
N ARG A 191 -11.20 -3.64 14.93
CA ARG A 191 -11.22 -2.19 14.65
C ARG A 191 -12.64 -1.62 14.64
N LYS A 192 -13.60 -2.29 13.99
CA LYS A 192 -15.00 -1.87 13.96
C LYS A 192 -15.63 -1.79 15.36
N GLN A 193 -15.19 -2.66 16.27
CA GLN A 193 -15.64 -2.71 17.66
C GLN A 193 -14.87 -1.76 18.59
N GLY A 194 -13.87 -1.03 18.09
CA GLY A 194 -13.09 -0.06 18.88
C GLY A 194 -12.02 -0.70 19.77
N VAL A 195 -11.55 -1.90 19.44
CA VAL A 195 -10.39 -2.52 20.11
C VAL A 195 -9.17 -1.62 19.93
N ALA A 196 -8.45 -1.37 21.03
CA ALA A 196 -7.30 -0.48 21.01
C ALA A 196 -6.15 -1.00 20.12
N GLU A 197 -5.54 -0.08 19.36
CA GLU A 197 -4.29 -0.36 18.67
C GLU A 197 -3.15 -0.59 19.68
N PRO A 198 -2.18 -1.49 19.39
CA PRO A 198 -1.89 -2.10 18.10
C PRO A 198 -2.56 -3.46 17.83
N ALA A 199 -3.48 -3.94 18.69
CA ALA A 199 -3.88 -5.34 18.64
C ALA A 199 -4.53 -5.76 17.30
N PRO A 200 -5.49 -5.00 16.73
CA PRO A 200 -6.02 -5.32 15.41
C PRO A 200 -4.97 -5.25 14.29
N SER A 201 -4.12 -4.21 14.30
CA SER A 201 -3.05 -4.08 13.30
C SER A 201 -2.04 -5.23 13.37
N ALA A 202 -1.59 -5.60 14.57
CA ALA A 202 -0.68 -6.73 14.77
C ALA A 202 -1.25 -8.03 14.18
N LEU A 203 -2.55 -8.27 14.38
CA LEU A 203 -3.23 -9.44 13.81
C LEU A 203 -3.28 -9.38 12.28
N ALA A 204 -3.50 -8.20 11.71
CA ALA A 204 -3.48 -8.03 10.27
C ALA A 204 -2.09 -8.21 9.65
N HIS A 205 -1.01 -7.76 10.32
CA HIS A 205 0.35 -8.05 9.88
C HIS A 205 0.61 -9.55 9.79
N ARG A 206 0.18 -10.32 10.78
CA ARG A 206 0.25 -11.78 10.74
C ARG A 206 -0.56 -12.37 9.58
N ALA A 207 -1.78 -11.89 9.36
CA ALA A 207 -2.62 -12.31 8.24
C ALA A 207 -1.96 -12.03 6.88
N PHE A 208 -1.59 -10.79 6.62
CA PHE A 208 -1.02 -10.38 5.34
C PHE A 208 0.32 -11.03 5.05
N ARG A 209 1.18 -11.25 6.05
CA ARG A 209 2.44 -11.98 5.85
C ARG A 209 2.20 -13.44 5.46
N ALA A 210 1.23 -14.11 6.09
CA ALA A 210 0.85 -15.47 5.70
C ALA A 210 0.22 -15.51 4.30
N MET A 211 -0.66 -14.56 3.97
CA MET A 211 -1.24 -14.44 2.62
C MET A 211 -0.16 -14.18 1.57
N LEU A 212 0.77 -13.26 1.84
CA LEU A 212 1.90 -12.94 0.94
C LEU A 212 2.78 -14.15 0.68
N ALA A 213 3.03 -15.01 1.68
CA ALA A 213 3.82 -16.22 1.50
C ALA A 213 3.20 -17.16 0.45
N THR A 214 1.87 -17.27 0.43
CA THR A 214 1.11 -18.16 -0.48
C THR A 214 0.72 -17.53 -1.83
N ALA A 215 0.67 -16.19 -1.92
CA ALA A 215 0.26 -15.51 -3.15
C ALA A 215 1.30 -15.70 -4.27
N ALA A 216 0.89 -16.28 -5.39
CA ALA A 216 1.78 -16.60 -6.52
C ALA A 216 1.43 -15.86 -7.82
N THR A 217 0.18 -15.43 -8.01
CA THR A 217 -0.27 -14.78 -9.24
C THR A 217 -0.26 -13.26 -9.13
N PRO A 218 -0.05 -12.51 -10.23
CA PRO A 218 -0.13 -11.06 -10.24
C PRO A 218 -1.49 -10.53 -9.72
N GLU A 219 -2.59 -11.20 -10.04
CA GLU A 219 -3.94 -10.79 -9.62
C GLU A 219 -4.15 -10.97 -8.11
N ALA A 220 -3.63 -12.06 -7.54
CA ALA A 220 -3.69 -12.29 -6.10
C ALA A 220 -2.85 -11.26 -5.35
N LEU A 221 -1.69 -10.88 -5.90
CA LEU A 221 -0.80 -9.87 -5.32
C LEU A 221 -1.38 -8.46 -5.42
N GLU A 222 -2.04 -8.10 -6.52
CA GLU A 222 -2.75 -6.82 -6.64
C GLU A 222 -3.93 -6.74 -5.66
N THR A 223 -4.69 -7.83 -5.51
CA THR A 223 -5.77 -7.91 -4.50
C THR A 223 -5.21 -7.71 -3.10
N LEU A 224 -4.13 -8.42 -2.76
CA LEU A 224 -3.46 -8.30 -1.47
C LEU A 224 -2.94 -6.88 -1.21
N LYS A 225 -2.36 -6.23 -2.23
CA LYS A 225 -1.94 -4.83 -2.16
C LYS A 225 -3.11 -3.93 -1.78
N GLY A 226 -4.26 -4.08 -2.47
CA GLY A 226 -5.47 -3.31 -2.16
C GLY A 226 -5.99 -3.55 -0.75
N GLU A 227 -5.92 -4.78 -0.23
CA GLU A 227 -6.29 -5.07 1.15
C GLU A 227 -5.34 -4.44 2.18
N VAL A 228 -4.03 -4.44 1.91
CA VAL A 228 -3.03 -3.77 2.75
C VAL A 228 -3.27 -2.27 2.74
N GLU A 229 -3.48 -1.64 1.59
CA GLU A 229 -3.77 -0.20 1.47
C GLU A 229 -5.07 0.20 2.15
N GLY A 230 -6.11 -0.65 2.07
CA GLY A 230 -7.37 -0.42 2.78
C GLY A 230 -7.22 -0.45 4.30
N LEU A 231 -6.28 -1.24 4.82
CA LEU A 231 -6.03 -1.36 6.26
C LEU A 231 -4.96 -0.41 6.78
N PHE A 232 -3.99 -0.04 5.94
CA PHE A 232 -2.87 0.85 6.24
C PHE A 232 -2.74 1.93 5.15
N PRO A 233 -3.61 2.95 5.13
CA PRO A 233 -3.69 3.92 4.04
C PRO A 233 -2.40 4.70 3.77
N SER A 234 -1.59 4.92 4.80
CA SER A 234 -0.33 5.67 4.69
C SER A 234 0.86 4.82 4.25
N ALA A 235 0.73 3.48 4.22
CA ALA A 235 1.86 2.58 3.93
C ALA A 235 2.46 2.80 2.53
N ALA A 236 1.66 3.25 1.56
CA ALA A 236 2.13 3.54 0.21
C ALA A 236 2.93 4.85 0.10
N SER A 237 2.66 5.83 0.96
CA SER A 237 3.25 7.18 0.92
C SER A 237 4.38 7.40 1.91
N ASP A 238 4.39 6.63 3.01
CA ASP A 238 5.36 6.81 4.09
C ASP A 238 6.74 6.31 3.64
N VAL A 239 7.60 7.21 3.19
CA VAL A 239 8.99 6.88 2.86
C VAL A 239 9.79 6.82 4.16
N VAL A 240 10.15 5.60 4.57
CA VAL A 240 11.07 5.43 5.70
C VAL A 240 12.48 5.82 5.22
N PRO A 241 13.18 6.72 5.92
CA PRO A 241 14.53 7.13 5.52
C PRO A 241 15.46 5.91 5.41
N ALA A 242 16.21 5.84 4.30
CA ALA A 242 17.25 4.83 4.14
C ALA A 242 18.22 4.89 5.33
N GLY A 243 18.38 3.77 6.05
CA GLY A 243 19.30 3.68 7.19
C GLY A 243 18.69 3.69 8.59
N VAL A 244 17.35 3.75 8.75
CA VAL A 244 16.74 3.33 10.03
C VAL A 244 17.00 1.83 10.18
N GLY A 245 18.03 1.49 10.96
CA GLY A 245 18.49 0.12 11.15
C GLY A 245 17.45 -0.72 11.88
N PHE A 246 16.61 -1.42 11.12
CA PHE A 246 15.61 -2.32 11.67
C PHE A 246 16.14 -3.70 12.03
N GLY A 247 17.44 -4.02 11.83
CA GLY A 247 17.97 -5.40 11.86
C GLY A 247 17.36 -6.31 12.92
N ALA A 248 17.46 -5.95 14.20
CA ALA A 248 16.89 -6.76 15.28
C ALA A 248 15.35 -6.75 15.36
N LEU A 249 14.69 -5.66 14.98
CA LEU A 249 13.22 -5.63 14.86
C LEU A 249 12.76 -6.47 13.66
N GLN A 250 13.58 -6.51 12.62
CA GLN A 250 13.29 -7.14 11.36
C GLN A 250 13.28 -8.66 11.47
N GLU A 251 14.32 -9.22 12.06
CA GLU A 251 14.41 -10.65 12.34
C GLU A 251 13.22 -11.12 13.20
N ARG A 252 12.86 -10.32 14.22
CA ARG A 252 11.67 -10.59 15.05
C ARG A 252 10.38 -10.54 14.25
N TYR A 253 10.25 -9.56 13.35
CA TYR A 253 9.07 -9.41 12.51
C TYR A 253 8.93 -10.52 11.47
N ASP A 254 10.04 -11.00 10.90
CA ASP A 254 10.01 -12.12 9.95
C ASP A 254 9.65 -13.45 10.64
N GLN A 255 9.96 -13.61 11.94
CA GLN A 255 9.59 -14.78 12.74
C GLN A 255 8.15 -14.72 13.28
N ASP A 256 7.75 -13.61 13.90
CA ASP A 256 6.41 -13.38 14.44
C ASP A 256 5.96 -11.93 14.16
N PRO A 257 5.30 -11.69 13.02
CA PRO A 257 4.85 -10.36 12.63
C PRO A 257 3.95 -9.69 13.67
N ALA A 258 3.07 -10.46 14.33
CA ALA A 258 2.13 -9.91 15.30
C ALA A 258 2.83 -9.53 16.60
N ALA A 259 3.72 -10.37 17.13
CA ALA A 259 4.46 -10.07 18.34
C ALA A 259 5.41 -8.88 18.15
N ALA A 260 6.14 -8.86 17.03
CA ALA A 260 7.05 -7.76 16.70
C ALA A 260 6.31 -6.42 16.54
N TYR A 261 5.18 -6.40 15.82
CA TYR A 261 4.39 -5.19 15.64
C TYR A 261 3.81 -4.67 16.97
N ARG A 262 3.34 -5.57 17.85
CA ARG A 262 2.82 -5.19 19.17
C ARG A 262 3.89 -4.55 20.05
N GLY A 263 5.10 -5.12 20.04
CA GLY A 263 6.25 -4.62 20.80
C GLY A 263 6.89 -3.35 20.22
N ALA A 264 6.59 -3.01 18.97
CA ALA A 264 7.12 -1.84 18.29
C ALA A 264 6.49 -0.53 18.80
N LYS A 265 7.29 0.55 18.81
CA LYS A 265 6.85 1.93 19.06
C LYS A 265 6.01 2.46 17.89
N PRO A 266 5.23 3.54 18.06
CA PRO A 266 4.39 4.08 16.99
C PRO A 266 5.12 4.36 15.66
N GLU A 267 6.33 4.93 15.70
CA GLU A 267 7.09 5.20 14.47
C GLU A 267 7.69 3.94 13.83
N GLU A 268 8.06 2.95 14.65
CA GLU A 268 8.50 1.65 14.17
C GLU A 268 7.35 0.89 13.50
N ARG A 269 6.11 1.03 14.01
CA ARG A 269 4.91 0.44 13.40
C ARG A 269 4.63 0.98 12.01
N LYS A 270 4.70 2.30 11.80
CA LYS A 270 4.56 2.88 10.45
C LYS A 270 5.61 2.33 9.47
N ALA A 271 6.83 2.12 9.95
CA ALA A 271 7.87 1.51 9.14
C ALA A 271 7.59 0.03 8.82
N LEU A 272 6.99 -0.72 9.75
CA LEU A 272 6.51 -2.09 9.49
C LEU A 272 5.32 -2.11 8.52
N ASP A 273 4.39 -1.14 8.60
CA ASP A 273 3.28 -0.97 7.65
C ASP A 273 3.84 -0.75 6.24
N ARG A 274 4.74 0.23 6.09
CA ARG A 274 5.45 0.51 4.84
C ARG A 274 6.18 -0.72 4.33
N ARG A 275 6.90 -1.42 5.20
CA ARG A 275 7.65 -2.63 4.81
C ARG A 275 6.73 -3.70 4.27
N LEU A 276 5.63 -4.00 4.96
CA LEU A 276 4.66 -4.99 4.51
C LEU A 276 4.13 -4.65 3.12
N TRP A 277 3.74 -3.39 2.91
CA TRP A 277 3.30 -2.92 1.60
C TRP A 277 4.40 -3.06 0.54
N ALA A 278 5.64 -2.69 0.87
CA ALA A 278 6.79 -2.80 -0.02
C ALA A 278 7.12 -4.26 -0.39
N ASP A 279 6.98 -5.21 0.54
CA ASP A 279 7.14 -6.64 0.27
C ASP A 279 6.09 -7.16 -0.72
N VAL A 280 4.83 -6.73 -0.57
CA VAL A 280 3.74 -7.08 -1.50
C VAL A 280 4.03 -6.52 -2.89
N VAL A 281 4.38 -5.24 -2.97
CA VAL A 281 4.70 -4.57 -4.25
C VAL A 281 5.91 -5.20 -4.92
N GLN A 282 6.98 -5.49 -4.16
CA GLN A 282 8.16 -6.16 -4.71
C GLN A 282 7.78 -7.51 -5.33
N LYS A 283 7.06 -8.37 -4.58
CA LYS A 283 6.65 -9.69 -5.09
C LYS A 283 5.73 -9.57 -6.31
N MET A 284 4.84 -8.57 -6.32
CA MET A 284 3.97 -8.25 -7.46
C MET A 284 4.77 -7.88 -8.71
N LEU A 285 5.75 -6.98 -8.58
CA LEU A 285 6.60 -6.55 -9.68
C LEU A 285 7.47 -7.70 -10.21
N GLU A 286 8.05 -8.49 -9.31
CA GLU A 286 8.81 -9.68 -9.68
C GLU A 286 7.97 -10.71 -10.45
N ALA A 287 6.70 -10.91 -10.05
CA ALA A 287 5.77 -11.80 -10.76
C ALA A 287 5.37 -11.28 -12.15
N ARG A 288 5.27 -9.96 -12.34
CA ARG A 288 4.95 -9.34 -13.64
C ARG A 288 6.07 -9.47 -14.68
N ILE A 289 7.34 -9.49 -14.25
CA ILE A 289 8.49 -9.61 -15.15
C ILE A 289 8.53 -10.96 -15.89
N ALA A 290 7.82 -11.99 -15.39
CA ALA A 290 7.67 -13.25 -16.10
C ALA A 290 6.92 -13.12 -17.46
N GLY A 291 6.27 -11.98 -17.71
CA GLY A 291 5.54 -11.65 -18.95
C GLY A 291 6.44 -11.31 -20.14
N ASP A 292 6.21 -10.21 -20.86
CA ASP A 292 7.06 -9.79 -22.00
C ASP A 292 8.07 -8.68 -21.61
N VAL A 293 8.96 -8.31 -22.52
CA VAL A 293 9.96 -7.24 -22.29
C VAL A 293 9.30 -5.90 -21.97
N GLN A 294 8.13 -5.60 -22.54
CA GLN A 294 7.41 -4.35 -22.27
C GLN A 294 6.86 -4.31 -20.84
N SER A 295 6.34 -5.44 -20.37
CA SER A 295 5.87 -5.63 -19.01
C SER A 295 7.02 -5.52 -18.02
N ALA A 296 8.20 -6.04 -18.39
CA ALA A 296 9.41 -5.93 -17.58
C ALA A 296 9.92 -4.49 -17.46
N LEU A 297 9.94 -3.73 -18.57
CA LEU A 297 10.28 -2.30 -18.57
C LEU A 297 9.36 -1.48 -17.66
N LYS A 298 8.04 -1.69 -17.78
CA LYS A 298 7.05 -1.05 -16.89
C LYS A 298 7.29 -1.41 -15.42
N GLY A 299 7.63 -2.67 -15.14
CA GLY A 299 7.93 -3.12 -13.79
C GLY A 299 9.14 -2.41 -13.16
N VAL A 300 10.18 -2.10 -13.94
CA VAL A 300 11.34 -1.33 -13.47
C VAL A 300 10.98 0.12 -13.15
N ASP A 301 10.19 0.78 -14.01
CA ASP A 301 9.72 2.15 -13.75
C ASP A 301 8.81 2.21 -12.52
N GLU A 302 7.91 1.23 -12.37
CA GLU A 302 7.08 1.10 -11.18
C GLU A 302 7.91 0.86 -9.92
N ALA A 303 8.94 0.01 -9.96
CA ALA A 303 9.83 -0.22 -8.82
C ALA A 303 10.52 1.06 -8.35
N ASN A 304 11.08 1.85 -9.27
CA ASN A 304 11.74 3.11 -8.93
C ASN A 304 10.78 4.13 -8.29
N ARG A 305 9.52 4.14 -8.73
CA ARG A 305 8.50 5.06 -8.22
C ARG A 305 7.94 4.61 -6.88
N LEU A 306 7.65 3.31 -6.75
CA LEU A 306 6.92 2.75 -5.62
C LEU A 306 7.84 2.32 -4.49
N LEU A 307 9.08 1.90 -4.79
CA LEU A 307 10.05 1.36 -3.84
C LEU A 307 11.36 2.18 -3.81
N PRO A 308 11.32 3.50 -3.59
CA PRO A 308 12.54 4.32 -3.51
C PRO A 308 13.45 3.90 -2.35
N ASP A 309 12.90 3.22 -1.35
CA ASP A 309 13.58 2.65 -0.19
C ASP A 309 14.26 1.29 -0.45
N ARG A 310 14.10 0.70 -1.66
CA ARG A 310 14.70 -0.58 -2.07
C ARG A 310 15.37 -0.51 -3.45
N PRO A 311 16.44 0.28 -3.62
CA PRO A 311 17.11 0.45 -4.91
C PRO A 311 17.65 -0.86 -5.51
N GLU A 312 17.97 -1.85 -4.68
CA GLU A 312 18.39 -3.19 -5.08
C GLU A 312 17.33 -3.97 -5.85
N VAL A 313 16.04 -3.71 -5.58
CA VAL A 313 14.93 -4.33 -6.33
C VAL A 313 15.01 -3.87 -7.77
N SER A 314 15.05 -2.55 -8.01
CA SER A 314 15.16 -2.00 -9.36
C SER A 314 16.37 -2.56 -10.12
N LYS A 315 17.53 -2.71 -9.46
CA LYS A 315 18.72 -3.32 -10.08
C LYS A 315 18.46 -4.77 -10.52
N THR A 316 17.88 -5.58 -9.64
CA THR A 316 17.54 -6.98 -9.94
C THR A 316 16.54 -7.08 -11.08
N LEU A 317 15.54 -6.17 -11.13
CA LEU A 317 14.56 -6.14 -12.22
C LEU A 317 15.20 -5.72 -13.55
N ILE A 318 16.16 -4.78 -13.55
CA ILE A 318 16.94 -4.40 -14.75
C ILE A 318 17.71 -5.61 -15.29
N GLU A 319 18.43 -6.33 -14.43
CA GLU A 319 19.21 -7.52 -14.81
C GLU A 319 18.32 -8.61 -15.43
N ARG A 320 17.16 -8.89 -14.81
CA ARG A 320 16.17 -9.84 -15.35
C ARG A 320 15.60 -9.38 -16.68
N THR A 321 15.33 -8.09 -16.84
CA THR A 321 14.83 -7.50 -18.09
C THR A 321 15.86 -7.69 -19.22
N LEU A 322 17.14 -7.45 -18.93
CA LEU A 322 18.22 -7.67 -19.89
C LEU A 322 18.36 -9.15 -20.27
N ALA A 323 18.36 -10.06 -19.29
CA ALA A 323 18.44 -11.50 -19.55
C ALA A 323 17.32 -11.94 -20.51
N ARG A 324 16.08 -11.51 -20.24
CA ARG A 324 14.92 -11.80 -21.10
C ARG A 324 15.03 -11.18 -22.50
N ALA A 325 15.52 -9.95 -22.59
CA ALA A 325 15.76 -9.31 -23.88
C ALA A 325 16.81 -10.07 -24.71
N ARG A 326 17.84 -10.63 -24.07
CA ARG A 326 18.87 -11.46 -24.73
C ARG A 326 18.32 -12.81 -25.20
N GLU A 327 17.52 -13.49 -24.38
CA GLU A 327 16.85 -14.75 -24.75
C GLU A 327 15.93 -14.56 -25.97
N GLY A 328 15.16 -13.47 -25.98
CA GLY A 328 14.20 -13.15 -27.03
C GLY A 328 14.77 -12.30 -28.17
N ILE A 329 16.08 -12.07 -28.25
CA ILE A 329 16.67 -10.96 -29.01
C ILE A 329 16.22 -10.89 -30.46
N GLY A 330 16.14 -12.04 -31.15
CA GLY A 330 15.72 -12.07 -32.54
C GLY A 330 14.24 -11.73 -32.77
N SER A 331 13.39 -11.84 -31.75
CA SER A 331 11.96 -11.49 -31.83
C SER A 331 11.70 -10.02 -31.45
N LEU A 332 12.68 -9.32 -30.87
CA LEU A 332 12.49 -7.96 -30.39
C LEU A 332 12.29 -6.97 -31.55
N ARG A 333 11.38 -6.02 -31.32
CA ARG A 333 11.19 -4.86 -32.20
C ARG A 333 12.26 -3.82 -31.89
N LEU A 334 12.58 -2.97 -32.86
CA LEU A 334 13.54 -1.88 -32.69
C LEU A 334 13.18 -0.97 -31.50
N ALA A 335 11.90 -0.69 -31.30
CA ALA A 335 11.44 0.13 -30.17
C ALA A 335 11.74 -0.53 -28.81
N ASP A 336 11.54 -1.85 -28.69
CA ASP A 336 11.82 -2.59 -27.46
C ASP A 336 13.33 -2.58 -27.16
N VAL A 337 14.16 -2.81 -28.19
CA VAL A 337 15.62 -2.79 -28.07
C VAL A 337 16.13 -1.41 -27.64
N LYS A 338 15.59 -0.35 -28.25
CA LYS A 338 15.93 1.04 -27.86
C LYS A 338 15.58 1.30 -26.40
N ALA A 339 14.36 0.94 -25.97
CA ALA A 339 13.92 1.13 -24.59
C ALA A 339 14.79 0.37 -23.58
N VAL A 340 15.18 -0.88 -23.88
CA VAL A 340 16.11 -1.64 -23.02
C VAL A 340 17.51 -1.00 -23.02
N GLY A 341 18.00 -0.52 -24.16
CA GLY A 341 19.29 0.16 -24.23
C GLY A 341 19.31 1.52 -23.52
N GLU A 342 18.21 2.28 -23.54
CA GLU A 342 18.02 3.50 -22.74
C GLU A 342 18.01 3.16 -21.24
N LEU A 343 17.29 2.10 -20.85
CA LEU A 343 17.30 1.62 -19.47
C LEU A 343 18.72 1.31 -18.97
N LEU A 344 19.51 0.58 -19.76
CA LEU A 344 20.89 0.23 -19.40
C LEU A 344 21.78 1.47 -19.29
N ARG A 345 21.68 2.40 -20.24
CA ARG A 345 22.50 3.60 -20.26
C ARG A 345 22.16 4.55 -19.11
N ASP A 346 20.87 4.84 -18.93
CA ASP A 346 20.43 5.95 -18.10
C ASP A 346 20.13 5.51 -16.66
N ARG A 347 19.63 4.27 -16.46
CA ARG A 347 19.25 3.75 -15.14
C ARG A 347 20.29 2.80 -14.56
N ALA A 348 20.81 1.89 -15.38
CA ALA A 348 21.86 0.96 -14.91
C ALA A 348 23.25 1.61 -14.90
N GLY A 349 23.43 2.73 -15.62
CA GLY A 349 24.73 3.37 -15.76
C GLY A 349 25.73 2.54 -16.57
N ASP A 350 25.24 1.63 -17.42
CA ASP A 350 26.04 0.70 -18.22
C ASP A 350 25.82 0.93 -19.73
N PRO A 351 26.44 1.98 -20.30
CA PRO A 351 26.39 2.22 -21.74
C PRO A 351 27.05 1.10 -22.55
N GLY A 352 27.97 0.35 -21.97
CA GLY A 352 28.64 -0.78 -22.63
C GLY A 352 27.67 -1.93 -22.89
N ALA A 353 26.88 -2.32 -21.88
CA ALA A 353 25.85 -3.34 -22.04
C ALA A 353 24.78 -2.94 -23.06
N ALA A 354 24.44 -1.64 -23.16
CA ALA A 354 23.52 -1.13 -24.18
C ALA A 354 24.09 -1.32 -25.60
N ILE A 355 25.37 -1.02 -25.80
CA ILE A 355 26.07 -1.20 -27.08
C ILE A 355 26.11 -2.69 -27.47
N GLU A 356 26.44 -3.58 -26.52
CA GLU A 356 26.44 -5.03 -26.77
C GLU A 356 25.05 -5.56 -27.15
N LEU A 357 24.00 -5.11 -26.46
CA LEU A 357 22.62 -5.46 -26.82
C LEU A 357 22.29 -5.05 -28.26
N TYR A 358 22.67 -3.83 -28.67
CA TYR A 358 22.44 -3.36 -30.05
C TYR A 358 23.24 -4.18 -31.06
N ARG A 359 24.51 -4.51 -30.77
CA ARG A 359 25.36 -5.36 -31.62
C ARG A 359 24.74 -6.73 -31.83
N ASP A 360 24.32 -7.39 -30.75
CA ASP A 360 23.73 -8.71 -30.80
C ASP A 360 22.41 -8.73 -31.59
N TRP A 361 21.58 -7.69 -31.40
CA TRP A 361 20.30 -7.57 -32.12
C TRP A 361 20.51 -7.32 -33.61
N LEU A 362 21.41 -6.41 -33.97
CA LEU A 362 21.74 -6.11 -35.37
C LEU A 362 22.38 -7.30 -36.08
N ARG A 363 23.26 -8.04 -35.39
CA ARG A 363 23.85 -9.29 -35.90
C ARG A 363 22.76 -10.31 -36.22
N ASN A 364 21.82 -10.53 -35.30
CA ASN A 364 20.71 -11.45 -35.52
C ASN A 364 19.82 -11.04 -36.71
N ARG A 365 19.59 -9.73 -36.89
CA ARG A 365 18.86 -9.20 -38.06
C ARG A 365 19.63 -9.43 -39.36
N ARG A 366 20.94 -9.20 -39.36
CA ARG A 366 21.82 -9.42 -40.51
C ARG A 366 21.81 -10.87 -40.98
N GLU A 367 21.85 -11.82 -40.05
CA GLU A 367 21.83 -13.27 -40.33
C GLU A 367 20.52 -13.75 -40.94
N ARG A 368 19.42 -12.98 -40.79
CA ARG A 368 18.10 -13.31 -41.34
C ARG A 368 17.81 -12.64 -42.69
N LEU A 369 18.73 -11.83 -43.20
CA LEU A 369 18.60 -11.24 -44.52
C LEU A 369 18.73 -12.31 -45.59
N SER A 370 17.81 -12.32 -46.55
CA SER A 370 17.91 -13.18 -47.73
C SER A 370 19.07 -12.73 -48.62
N ASP A 371 19.75 -13.68 -49.26
CA ASP A 371 20.81 -13.39 -50.23
C ASP A 371 20.29 -12.70 -51.50
N ALA A 372 18.98 -12.77 -51.76
CA ALA A 372 18.32 -12.12 -52.88
C ALA A 372 17.64 -10.77 -52.51
N ASP A 373 17.72 -10.33 -51.25
CA ASP A 373 17.08 -9.09 -50.79
C ASP A 373 18.05 -7.90 -50.85
N ALA A 374 17.70 -6.89 -51.65
CA ALA A 374 18.45 -5.64 -51.78
C ALA A 374 17.92 -4.50 -50.88
N GLU A 375 16.69 -4.60 -50.36
CA GLU A 375 16.08 -3.53 -49.55
C GLU A 375 16.41 -3.70 -48.06
N GLY A 376 16.38 -4.93 -47.55
CA GLY A 376 16.69 -5.25 -46.16
C GLY A 376 18.06 -4.76 -45.68
N PRO A 377 19.16 -4.91 -46.44
CA PRO A 377 20.46 -4.38 -46.05
C PRO A 377 20.49 -2.84 -46.00
N VAL A 378 19.73 -2.13 -46.84
CA VAL A 378 19.63 -0.65 -46.81
C VAL A 378 18.99 -0.18 -45.51
N ALA A 379 17.87 -0.81 -45.11
CA ALA A 379 17.21 -0.49 -43.84
C ALA A 379 18.10 -0.82 -42.63
N LEU A 380 18.82 -1.94 -42.67
CA LEU A 380 19.74 -2.36 -41.60
C LEU A 380 20.96 -1.44 -41.49
N ALA A 381 21.50 -0.93 -42.61
CA ALA A 381 22.62 0.02 -42.61
C ALA A 381 22.29 1.30 -41.82
N GLY A 382 21.07 1.84 -41.96
CA GLY A 382 20.61 2.97 -41.14
C GLY A 382 20.49 2.64 -39.64
N GLN A 383 20.24 1.38 -39.29
CA GLN A 383 20.16 0.95 -37.88
C GLN A 383 21.57 0.82 -37.26
N TYR A 384 22.57 0.33 -38.01
CA TYR A 384 23.97 0.32 -37.56
C TYR A 384 24.50 1.74 -37.27
N GLU A 385 24.20 2.71 -38.13
CA GLU A 385 24.60 4.10 -37.91
C GLU A 385 23.85 4.72 -36.73
N SER A 386 22.53 4.53 -36.65
CA SER A 386 21.74 5.19 -35.60
C SER A 386 21.92 4.61 -34.20
N LEU A 387 22.19 3.31 -34.07
CA LEU A 387 22.36 2.64 -32.77
C LEU A 387 23.82 2.56 -32.33
N LEU A 388 24.76 2.35 -33.27
CA LEU A 388 26.17 2.08 -32.97
C LEU A 388 27.14 3.13 -33.52
N ASN A 389 26.66 4.10 -34.32
CA ASN A 389 27.51 5.00 -35.09
C ASN A 389 28.54 4.26 -35.97
N ASP A 390 28.16 3.08 -36.46
CA ASP A 390 29.02 2.18 -37.24
C ASP A 390 28.81 2.38 -38.75
N ALA A 391 29.49 3.38 -39.29
CA ALA A 391 29.42 3.72 -40.71
C ALA A 391 30.10 2.66 -41.62
N GLU A 392 31.01 1.85 -41.08
CA GLU A 392 31.72 0.83 -41.84
C GLU A 392 30.83 -0.39 -42.10
N SER A 393 30.19 -0.92 -41.05
CA SER A 393 29.20 -2.00 -41.21
C SER A 393 28.03 -1.57 -42.10
N ALA A 394 27.60 -0.31 -41.99
CA ALA A 394 26.57 0.25 -42.86
C ALA A 394 27.00 0.25 -44.33
N ARG A 395 28.25 0.67 -44.63
CA ARG A 395 28.81 0.61 -45.98
C ARG A 395 28.84 -0.83 -46.53
N GLN A 396 29.34 -1.79 -45.75
CA GLN A 396 29.42 -3.20 -46.18
C GLN A 396 28.04 -3.78 -46.53
N LEU A 397 26.99 -3.40 -45.79
CA LEU A 397 25.61 -3.78 -46.08
C LEU A 397 25.10 -3.17 -47.39
N LEU A 398 25.42 -1.90 -47.65
CA LEU A 398 25.04 -1.22 -48.90
C LEU A 398 25.79 -1.78 -50.11
N GLU A 399 27.07 -2.14 -49.97
CA GLU A 399 27.84 -2.82 -51.01
C GLU A 399 27.24 -4.20 -51.33
N ARG A 400 26.79 -4.94 -50.30
CA ARG A 400 26.05 -6.19 -50.51
C ARG A 400 24.75 -5.96 -51.27
N ALA A 401 23.95 -4.96 -50.88
CA ALA A 401 22.71 -4.63 -51.58
C ALA A 401 22.94 -4.23 -53.04
N TRP A 402 23.99 -3.46 -53.32
CA TRP A 402 24.35 -3.04 -54.67
C TRP A 402 24.75 -4.22 -55.56
N LYS A 403 25.45 -5.21 -55.02
CA LYS A 403 25.79 -6.45 -55.75
C LYS A 403 24.55 -7.28 -56.10
N VAL A 404 23.54 -7.29 -55.23
CA VAL A 404 22.28 -8.02 -55.47
C VAL A 404 21.40 -7.31 -56.50
N ALA A 405 21.29 -5.98 -56.42
CA ALA A 405 20.51 -5.18 -57.36
C ALA A 405 21.33 -3.98 -57.91
N PRO A 406 22.25 -4.21 -58.87
CA PRO A 406 22.99 -3.15 -59.52
C PRO A 406 22.03 -2.20 -60.24
N GLY A 407 22.10 -0.90 -59.91
CA GLY A 407 21.21 0.12 -60.50
C GLY A 407 19.93 0.42 -59.72
N SER A 408 19.74 -0.17 -58.53
CA SER A 408 18.62 0.20 -57.67
C SER A 408 18.74 1.66 -57.16
N ASP A 409 17.74 2.49 -57.46
CA ASP A 409 17.67 3.88 -57.01
C ASP A 409 17.67 3.99 -55.48
N LEU A 410 17.05 3.03 -54.79
CA LEU A 410 17.00 2.97 -53.32
C LEU A 410 18.41 2.85 -52.73
N VAL A 411 19.23 1.94 -53.27
CA VAL A 411 20.60 1.69 -52.81
C VAL A 411 21.50 2.86 -53.18
N ALA A 412 21.34 3.42 -54.38
CA ALA A 412 22.09 4.59 -54.85
C ALA A 412 21.81 5.82 -53.97
N GLU A 413 20.55 6.11 -53.65
CA GLU A 413 20.20 7.20 -52.73
C GLU A 413 20.73 6.95 -51.31
N ALA A 414 20.71 5.69 -50.83
CA ALA A 414 21.27 5.35 -49.53
C ALA A 414 22.78 5.64 -49.44
N PHE A 415 23.54 5.41 -50.52
CA PHE A 415 24.95 5.81 -50.61
C PHE A 415 25.12 7.34 -50.68
N LYS A 416 24.35 8.03 -51.53
CA LYS A 416 24.43 9.50 -51.67
C LYS A 416 24.13 10.24 -50.37
N ILE A 417 23.08 9.84 -49.63
CA ILE A 417 22.72 10.43 -48.33
C ILE A 417 23.88 10.31 -47.33
N ARG A 418 24.76 9.32 -47.50
CA ARG A 418 25.94 9.07 -46.65
C ARG A 418 27.23 9.68 -47.20
N GLY A 419 27.15 10.50 -48.25
CA GLY A 419 28.29 11.20 -48.85
C GLY A 419 29.19 10.27 -49.67
N TYR A 420 28.61 9.26 -50.33
CA TYR A 420 29.31 8.44 -51.31
C TYR A 420 28.87 8.84 -52.72
N ARG A 421 29.84 8.91 -53.64
CA ARG A 421 29.60 9.08 -55.06
C ARG A 421 30.02 7.84 -55.84
N ARG A 422 29.40 7.62 -56.98
CA ARG A 422 29.75 6.52 -57.88
C ARG A 422 30.94 6.92 -58.76
N GLU A 423 32.01 6.14 -58.70
CA GLU A 423 33.16 6.24 -59.59
C GLU A 423 33.32 4.89 -60.31
N GLY A 424 32.91 4.83 -61.58
CA GLY A 424 32.84 3.57 -62.32
C GLY A 424 31.81 2.62 -61.71
N ASP A 425 32.25 1.43 -61.30
CA ASP A 425 31.42 0.42 -60.63
C ASP A 425 31.52 0.45 -59.09
N ASP A 426 32.38 1.32 -58.54
CA ASP A 426 32.61 1.43 -57.10
C ASP A 426 31.95 2.68 -56.50
N TRP A 427 31.64 2.59 -55.20
CA TRP A 427 31.14 3.70 -54.39
C TRP A 427 32.28 4.24 -53.52
N VAL A 428 32.71 5.48 -53.80
CA VAL A 428 33.81 6.14 -53.11
C VAL A 428 33.25 7.20 -52.18
N LYS A 429 33.73 7.21 -50.92
CA LYS A 429 33.35 8.23 -49.95
C LYS A 429 33.95 9.55 -50.40
N ASP A 430 33.12 10.59 -50.48
CA ASP A 430 33.62 11.93 -50.72
C ASP A 430 34.65 12.25 -49.63
N ALA A 431 35.89 12.55 -50.03
CA ALA A 431 36.86 13.08 -49.09
C ALA A 431 36.24 14.33 -48.45
N PRO A 432 36.39 14.56 -47.12
CA PRO A 432 36.08 15.88 -46.59
C PRO A 432 36.90 16.83 -47.44
N ALA A 433 36.25 17.75 -48.14
CA ALA A 433 36.95 18.70 -48.99
C ALA A 433 38.08 19.29 -48.14
N ALA A 434 39.32 18.89 -48.46
CA ALA A 434 40.47 19.55 -47.91
C ALA A 434 40.24 21.01 -48.28
N VAL A 435 40.14 21.87 -47.27
CA VAL A 435 40.07 23.30 -47.48
C VAL A 435 41.43 23.64 -48.06
N ALA A 436 41.53 23.56 -49.39
CA ALA A 436 42.63 24.07 -50.14
C ALA A 436 42.65 25.56 -49.82
N SER A 437 43.64 25.93 -49.02
CA SER A 437 43.91 27.30 -48.63
C SER A 437 44.47 28.04 -49.85
N GLU A 438 43.62 28.28 -50.84
CA GLU A 438 43.80 29.35 -51.81
C GLU A 438 42.89 30.49 -51.38
N ALA A 439 43.48 31.53 -50.81
CA ALA A 439 42.81 32.81 -50.70
C ALA A 439 42.55 33.32 -52.12
N PRO A 440 41.29 33.69 -52.42
CA PRO A 440 41.10 35.06 -52.86
C PRO A 440 39.85 35.73 -52.25
N ALA A 441 40.00 37.05 -52.13
CA ALA A 441 38.99 38.10 -52.16
C ALA A 441 37.76 37.99 -51.25
N SER A 442 37.69 38.96 -50.34
CA SER A 442 36.49 39.44 -49.68
C SER A 442 35.32 39.58 -50.67
N ASP A 443 34.26 38.81 -50.44
CA ASP A 443 32.96 39.06 -51.05
C ASP A 443 31.86 38.94 -49.97
N GLU A 444 31.17 40.04 -49.75
CA GLU A 444 30.10 40.23 -48.78
C GLU A 444 28.85 39.46 -49.25
N GLY A 445 28.59 38.25 -48.72
CA GLY A 445 27.37 37.55 -49.16
C GLY A 445 26.97 36.22 -48.54
N GLN A 446 27.78 35.58 -47.68
CA GLN A 446 27.37 34.31 -47.03
C GLN A 446 26.70 34.54 -45.68
N GLY A 447 25.46 35.05 -45.75
CA GLY A 447 24.59 35.30 -44.59
C GLY A 447 24.19 34.03 -43.85
N LEU A 448 24.51 33.99 -42.55
CA LEU A 448 24.09 33.09 -41.45
C LEU A 448 24.06 31.56 -41.65
N ARG A 449 24.13 31.02 -42.87
CA ARG A 449 23.98 29.60 -43.17
C ARG A 449 25.09 28.78 -42.54
N GLY A 450 24.74 27.65 -41.92
CA GLY A 450 25.68 26.78 -41.21
C GLY A 450 26.07 27.22 -39.79
N LYS A 451 25.76 28.46 -39.40
CA LYS A 451 26.04 28.97 -38.05
C LYS A 451 25.15 28.30 -37.00
N THR A 452 25.68 28.17 -35.79
CA THR A 452 24.96 27.76 -34.59
C THR A 452 24.13 28.92 -34.01
N PRO A 453 23.16 28.66 -33.12
CA PRO A 453 22.41 29.71 -32.43
C PRO A 453 23.30 30.78 -31.76
N ALA A 454 24.41 30.36 -31.13
CA ALA A 454 25.33 31.29 -30.48
C ALA A 454 26.03 32.21 -31.49
N GLU A 455 26.49 31.64 -32.62
CA GLU A 455 27.14 32.39 -33.69
C GLU A 455 26.17 33.33 -34.41
N VAL A 456 24.90 32.95 -34.56
CA VAL A 456 23.86 33.82 -35.13
C VAL A 456 23.58 35.01 -34.21
N ARG A 457 23.46 34.81 -32.89
CA ARG A 457 23.30 35.93 -31.94
C ARG A 457 24.49 36.87 -31.97
N SER A 458 25.70 36.32 -32.00
CA SER A 458 26.92 37.11 -32.10
C SER A 458 27.01 37.88 -33.42
N SER A 459 26.53 37.29 -34.53
CA SER A 459 26.55 37.93 -35.85
C SER A 459 25.47 39.00 -36.03
N LEU A 460 24.32 38.88 -35.36
CA LEU A 460 23.22 39.83 -35.46
C LEU A 460 23.27 40.90 -34.37
N GLY A 461 24.02 40.70 -33.30
CA GLY A 461 24.12 41.62 -32.16
C GLY A 461 22.83 41.75 -31.34
N ILE A 462 21.76 41.05 -31.74
CA ILE A 462 20.43 41.07 -31.14
C ILE A 462 19.90 39.65 -30.96
N GLY A 463 19.06 39.45 -29.94
CA GLY A 463 18.28 38.22 -29.77
C GLY A 463 17.04 38.20 -30.68
N PRO A 464 16.46 37.01 -30.95
CA PRO A 464 15.20 36.92 -31.69
C PRO A 464 14.03 37.47 -30.86
N ASP A 465 13.06 38.11 -31.52
CA ASP A 465 11.83 38.60 -30.89
C ASP A 465 10.90 37.45 -30.50
N SER A 466 10.90 36.37 -31.30
CA SER A 466 10.21 35.13 -30.94
C SER A 466 10.90 33.89 -31.49
N GLN A 467 10.63 32.76 -30.84
CA GLN A 467 11.18 31.46 -31.22
C GLN A 467 10.05 30.43 -31.28
N ALA A 468 10.06 29.62 -32.33
CA ALA A 468 9.09 28.53 -32.51
C ALA A 468 9.83 27.22 -32.79
N VAL A 469 9.32 26.12 -32.24
CA VAL A 469 9.78 24.77 -32.56
C VAL A 469 8.75 24.11 -33.45
N VAL A 470 9.13 23.79 -34.69
CA VAL A 470 8.27 23.12 -35.67
C VAL A 470 8.76 21.68 -35.82
N ALA A 471 7.93 20.73 -35.38
CA ALA A 471 8.19 19.31 -35.54
C ALA A 471 7.32 18.74 -36.67
N THR A 472 7.95 18.17 -37.69
CA THR A 472 7.27 17.43 -38.77
C THR A 472 7.84 16.02 -38.85
N LYS A 473 7.13 15.07 -39.50
CA LYS A 473 7.48 13.63 -39.54
C LYS A 473 8.95 13.40 -39.94
N GLY A 474 9.83 13.28 -38.95
CA GLY A 474 11.26 12.98 -39.08
C GLY A 474 12.24 14.13 -38.84
N ARG A 475 11.80 15.39 -38.61
CA ARG A 475 12.71 16.52 -38.35
C ARG A 475 12.11 17.54 -37.38
N THR A 476 12.93 17.99 -36.43
CA THR A 476 12.64 19.11 -35.53
C THR A 476 13.43 20.33 -35.98
N MET A 477 12.73 21.43 -36.26
CA MET A 477 13.31 22.70 -36.67
C MET A 477 13.06 23.76 -35.59
N LEU A 478 14.11 24.47 -35.19
CA LEU A 478 13.98 25.68 -34.38
C LEU A 478 13.94 26.87 -35.36
N GLN A 479 12.91 27.69 -35.27
CA GLN A 479 12.76 28.90 -36.07
C GLN A 479 12.89 30.12 -35.16
N TRP A 480 13.76 31.04 -35.53
CA TRP A 480 13.92 32.35 -34.90
C TRP A 480 13.31 33.42 -35.80
N ILE A 481 12.55 34.31 -35.19
CA ILE A 481 11.84 35.37 -35.88
C ILE A 481 12.33 36.72 -35.34
N PHE A 482 12.72 37.60 -36.25
CA PHE A 482 13.09 38.98 -35.93
C PHE A 482 12.10 39.92 -36.61
N ASP A 483 11.39 40.72 -35.82
CA ASP A 483 10.36 41.66 -36.25
C ASP A 483 11.00 43.02 -36.56
N GLY A 484 11.21 43.31 -37.83
CA GLY A 484 11.63 44.63 -38.30
C GLY A 484 10.43 45.57 -38.56
N PRO A 485 10.69 46.87 -38.73
CA PRO A 485 9.65 47.88 -38.98
C PRO A 485 8.95 47.73 -40.35
N LYS A 486 9.57 47.05 -41.32
CA LYS A 486 9.02 46.85 -42.69
C LYS A 486 9.01 45.39 -43.16
N GLN A 487 9.73 44.51 -42.49
CA GLN A 487 9.91 43.11 -42.87
C GLN A 487 10.20 42.25 -41.65
N ARG A 488 9.83 40.98 -41.71
CA ARG A 488 10.11 39.97 -40.71
C ARG A 488 11.17 39.01 -41.24
N ARG A 489 12.24 38.78 -40.48
CA ARG A 489 13.29 37.82 -40.84
C ARG A 489 13.05 36.50 -40.12
N TYR A 490 13.25 35.41 -40.83
CA TYR A 490 13.15 34.05 -40.30
C TYR A 490 14.48 33.33 -40.47
N VAL A 491 15.01 32.79 -39.37
CA VAL A 491 16.24 31.99 -39.35
C VAL A 491 15.89 30.60 -38.83
N ASN A 492 16.06 29.58 -39.67
CA ASN A 492 15.67 28.21 -39.35
C ASN A 492 16.90 27.34 -39.07
N PHE A 493 16.87 26.62 -37.97
CA PHE A 493 17.92 25.71 -37.52
C PHE A 493 17.40 24.27 -37.50
N VAL A 494 18.22 23.33 -37.95
CA VAL A 494 17.91 21.89 -37.90
C VAL A 494 19.08 21.13 -37.27
N HIS A 495 18.76 20.09 -36.51
CA HIS A 495 19.76 19.12 -36.06
C HIS A 495 20.15 18.21 -37.22
N LEU A 496 21.38 18.37 -37.69
CA LEU A 496 21.98 17.43 -38.63
C LEU A 496 22.59 16.26 -37.85
N PRO A 497 22.42 15.00 -38.29
CA PRO A 497 23.07 13.85 -37.67
C PRO A 497 24.58 14.09 -37.52
N GLY A 498 25.13 13.86 -36.33
CA GLY A 498 26.56 14.04 -36.03
C GLY A 498 26.95 15.42 -35.46
N ASN A 499 26.03 16.39 -35.35
CA ASN A 499 26.30 17.67 -34.67
C ASN A 499 25.53 17.76 -33.35
N THR A 500 26.22 18.20 -32.28
CA THR A 500 25.62 18.44 -30.95
C THR A 500 24.80 19.74 -30.87
N SER A 501 24.88 20.61 -31.88
CA SER A 501 24.14 21.87 -31.96
C SER A 501 23.43 22.03 -33.31
N PRO A 502 22.21 22.60 -33.34
CA PRO A 502 21.49 22.80 -34.59
C PRO A 502 22.16 23.90 -35.41
N ARG A 503 22.07 23.79 -36.74
CA ARG A 503 22.72 24.74 -37.66
C ARG A 503 21.71 25.41 -38.57
N VAL A 504 21.97 26.66 -38.96
CA VAL A 504 21.10 27.41 -39.88
C VAL A 504 21.04 26.69 -41.22
N VAL A 505 19.83 26.29 -41.63
CA VAL A 505 19.55 25.69 -42.93
C VAL A 505 18.93 26.67 -43.91
N SER A 506 18.23 27.70 -43.41
CA SER A 506 17.66 28.78 -44.23
C SER A 506 17.55 30.08 -43.44
N ASP A 507 17.73 31.20 -44.15
CA ASP A 507 17.59 32.57 -43.65
C ASP A 507 16.88 33.39 -44.74
N PHE A 508 15.71 33.95 -44.44
CA PHE A 508 14.92 34.70 -45.42
C PHE A 508 14.06 35.78 -44.77
N PHE A 509 13.60 36.73 -45.58
CA PHE A 509 12.76 37.85 -45.15
C PHE A 509 11.38 37.73 -45.79
N LEU A 510 10.33 38.03 -45.04
CA LEU A 510 8.98 38.24 -45.55
C LEU A 510 8.55 39.68 -45.28
N PRO A 511 7.85 40.35 -46.22
CA PRO A 511 7.21 41.62 -45.94
C PRO A 511 6.20 41.45 -44.80
N ARG A 512 6.05 42.50 -43.99
CA ARG A 512 5.14 42.48 -42.85
C ARG A 512 3.70 42.77 -43.26
#